data_AF-A0A7K2EGZ6-F1
#
_entry.id   AF-A0A7K2EGZ6-F1
#
_cell.length_a   1.000
_cell.length_b   1.000
_cell.length_c   1.000
_cell.angle_alpha   90.00
_cell.angle_beta   90.00
_cell.angle_gamma   90.00
#
_symmetry.space_group_name_H-M   'P 1'
#
loop_
_entity.id
_entity.type
_entity.pdbx_description
1 polymer ?
#
loop_
_entity_poly.entity_id
_entity_poly.type
_entity_poly.pdbx_seq_one_letter_code
_entity_poly.pdbx_strand_id
1 'polypeptide(L)' 'EILHTAESMFHDHLPANRAGVASCHIYRRSKQDGYGATMPPTSRPHYDFRFTSMAELVKAHQGAT' A
#
# COMPACT_ATOMS: atom_id res chain seq x y z
N GLU A 1 -9.70 -1.89 -14.94
CA GLU A 1 -8.39 -2.15 -14.29
C GLU A 1 -8.60 -2.39 -12.80
N ILE A 2 -7.64 -3.02 -12.11
CA ILE A 2 -7.72 -3.32 -10.67
C ILE A 2 -6.55 -2.67 -9.95
N LEU A 3 -6.85 -1.94 -8.87
CA LEU A 3 -5.86 -1.39 -7.94
C LEU A 3 -6.09 -1.97 -6.55
N HIS A 4 -5.16 -2.81 -6.09
CA HIS A 4 -5.18 -3.37 -4.74
C HIS A 4 -4.68 -2.34 -3.72
N THR A 5 -5.56 -1.86 -2.84
CA THR A 5 -5.24 -0.77 -1.90
C THR A 5 -5.24 -1.26 -0.46
N ALA A 6 -4.08 -1.25 0.20
CA ALA A 6 -3.94 -1.83 1.53
C ALA A 6 -2.75 -1.27 2.32
N GLU A 7 -2.69 -1.56 3.62
CA GLU A 7 -1.57 -1.19 4.49
C GLU A 7 -0.56 -2.35 4.67
N SER A 8 -1.01 -3.60 4.81
CA SER A 8 -0.11 -4.68 5.21
C SER A 8 0.79 -5.12 4.06
N MET A 9 2.10 -5.01 4.26
CA MET A 9 3.07 -5.53 3.28
C MET A 9 2.98 -7.06 3.16
N PHE A 10 2.74 -7.76 4.28
CA PHE A 10 2.73 -9.21 4.29
C PHE A 10 1.40 -9.80 3.80
N HIS A 11 0.26 -9.37 4.33
CA HIS A 11 -1.02 -10.00 4.02
C HIS A 11 -1.62 -9.54 2.69
N ASP A 12 -1.26 -8.34 2.24
CA ASP A 12 -1.93 -7.70 1.10
C ASP A 12 -0.97 -7.56 -0.09
N HIS A 13 0.14 -6.83 0.09
CA HIS A 13 1.03 -6.49 -1.05
C HIS A 13 1.83 -7.69 -1.58
N LEU A 14 2.30 -8.60 -0.72
CA LEU A 14 2.96 -9.84 -1.17
C LEU A 14 2.03 -10.70 -2.05
N PRO A 15 0.80 -11.06 -1.64
CA PRO A 15 -0.15 -11.75 -2.52
C PRO A 15 -0.53 -10.96 -3.77
N ALA A 16 -0.74 -9.64 -3.66
CA ALA A 16 -1.09 -8.79 -4.80
C ALA A 16 -0.01 -8.82 -5.90
N ASN A 17 1.28 -8.76 -5.51
CA ASN A 17 2.37 -8.91 -6.48
C ASN A 17 2.37 -10.30 -7.13
N ARG A 18 2.08 -11.38 -6.39
CA ARG A 18 1.97 -12.74 -6.97
C ARG A 18 0.80 -12.86 -7.93
N ALA A 19 -0.27 -12.10 -7.72
CA ALA A 19 -1.43 -12.04 -8.59
C ALA A 19 -1.26 -11.11 -9.80
N GLY A 20 -0.16 -10.33 -9.87
CA GLY A 20 0.11 -9.43 -10.98
C GLY A 20 -0.83 -8.22 -11.06
N VAL A 21 -1.42 -7.80 -9.93
CA VAL A 21 -2.28 -6.61 -9.88
C VAL A 21 -1.50 -5.40 -9.37
N ALA A 22 -1.86 -4.21 -9.85
CA ALA A 22 -1.29 -2.96 -9.37
C ALA A 22 -1.63 -2.74 -7.89
N SER A 23 -0.69 -2.17 -7.13
CA SER A 23 -0.78 -2.01 -5.69
C SER A 23 -0.64 -0.55 -5.26
N CYS A 24 -1.50 -0.13 -4.33
CA CYS A 24 -1.44 1.16 -3.64
C CYS A 24 -1.24 0.94 -2.14
N HIS A 25 -0.07 1.34 -1.64
CA HIS A 25 0.26 1.23 -0.23
C HIS A 25 -0.23 2.44 0.57
N ILE A 26 -1.16 2.20 1.50
CA ILE A 26 -1.61 3.20 2.47
C ILE A 26 -0.76 3.08 3.74
N TYR A 27 0.39 3.76 3.78
CA TYR A 27 1.36 3.69 4.87
C TYR A 27 0.92 4.51 6.09
N ARG A 28 -0.10 4.03 6.80
CA ARG A 28 -0.77 4.75 7.90
C ARG A 28 0.18 5.15 9.03
N ARG A 29 1.18 4.31 9.32
CA ARG A 29 2.17 4.53 10.39
C ARG A 29 3.42 5.25 9.89
N SER A 30 3.31 6.12 8.89
CA SER A 30 4.48 6.72 8.22
C SER A 30 5.46 7.49 9.10
N LYS A 31 5.03 7.90 10.29
CA LYS A 31 5.82 8.63 11.28
C LYS A 31 6.22 7.78 12.49
N GLN A 32 6.04 6.46 12.43
CA GLN A 32 6.33 5.52 13.51
C GLN A 32 7.15 4.36 12.96
N ASP A 33 8.10 3.88 13.76
CA ASP A 33 8.88 2.70 13.41
C ASP A 33 8.08 1.41 13.60
N GLY A 34 8.50 0.37 12.89
CA GLY A 34 7.94 -0.97 12.96
C GLY A 34 6.64 -1.18 12.18
N TYR A 35 6.14 -2.41 12.24
CA TYR A 35 5.01 -2.89 11.42
C TYR A 35 3.65 -2.84 12.15
N GLY A 36 3.63 -2.29 13.37
CA GLY A 36 2.44 -2.31 14.23
C GLY A 36 1.99 -3.75 14.52
N ALA A 37 0.73 -4.05 14.23
CA ALA A 37 0.16 -5.39 14.40
C ALA A 37 0.39 -6.32 13.19
N THR A 38 1.09 -5.86 12.15
CA THR A 38 1.36 -6.67 10.96
C THR A 38 2.71 -7.35 11.03
N MET A 39 2.82 -8.51 10.37
CA MET A 39 4.09 -9.23 10.32
C MET A 39 5.09 -8.50 9.40
N PRO A 40 6.38 -8.46 9.78
CA PRO A 40 7.43 -8.04 8.88
C PRO A 40 7.40 -8.89 7.60
N PRO A 41 7.42 -8.27 6.40
CA PRO A 41 7.39 -9.04 5.17
C PRO A 41 8.75 -9.72 4.95
N THR A 42 8.75 -10.92 4.37
CA THR A 42 9.97 -11.70 4.09
C THR A 42 10.82 -11.08 2.98
N SER A 43 10.23 -10.25 2.14
CA SER A 43 10.87 -9.40 1.15
C SER A 43 10.12 -8.07 1.05
N ARG A 44 10.72 -7.00 0.53
CA ARG A 44 9.98 -5.76 0.27
C ARG A 44 9.07 -5.95 -0.95
N PRO A 45 7.74 -5.98 -0.78
CA PRO A 45 6.81 -6.08 -1.90
C PRO A 45 6.87 -4.81 -2.76
N HIS A 46 6.56 -4.95 -4.03
CA HIS A 46 6.38 -3.82 -4.94
C HIS A 46 5.03 -3.15 -4.70
N TYR A 47 4.99 -1.82 -4.84
CA TYR A 47 3.77 -1.03 -4.93
C TYR A 47 3.97 0.07 -5.97
N ASP A 48 2.91 0.37 -6.71
CA ASP A 48 2.90 1.38 -7.78
C ASP A 48 2.63 2.77 -7.22
N PHE A 49 1.83 2.83 -6.15
CA PHE A 49 1.46 4.08 -5.48
C PHE A 49 1.67 3.96 -3.97
N ARG A 50 1.94 5.09 -3.33
CA ARG A 50 2.03 5.17 -1.87
C ARG A 50 1.46 6.48 -1.36
N PHE A 51 0.59 6.37 -0.37
CA PHE A 51 0.01 7.50 0.35
C PHE A 51 0.04 7.22 1.84
N THR A 52 -0.04 8.25 2.67
CA THR A 52 -0.09 8.09 4.13
C THR A 52 -1.51 7.89 4.66
N SER A 53 -2.52 8.16 3.82
CA SER A 53 -3.93 7.98 4.16
C SER A 53 -4.79 7.77 2.91
N MET A 54 -6.01 7.24 3.11
CA MET A 54 -7.02 7.18 2.04
C MET A 54 -7.43 8.58 1.55
N ALA A 55 -7.44 9.58 2.44
CA ALA A 55 -7.77 10.95 2.08
C ALA A 55 -6.74 11.55 1.11
N GLU A 56 -5.45 11.24 1.31
CA GLU A 56 -4.38 11.68 0.42
C GLU A 56 -4.48 11.02 -0.96
N LEU A 57 -4.81 9.72 -1.02
CA LEU A 57 -5.12 9.02 -2.27
C LEU A 57 -6.28 9.70 -3.02
N VAL A 58 -7.39 9.99 -2.32
CA VAL A 58 -8.56 10.66 -2.93
C VAL A 58 -8.18 12.05 -3.47
N LYS A 59 -7.42 12.82 -2.70
CA LYS A 59 -6.96 14.14 -3.12
C LYS A 59 -6.09 14.06 -4.38
N ALA A 60 -5.18 13.08 -4.45
CA ALA A 60 -4.35 12.86 -5.62
C ALA A 60 -5.19 12.49 -6.85
N HIS A 61 -6.19 11.61 -6.68
CA HIS A 61 -7.11 11.25 -7.76
C HIS A 61 -7.92 12.44 -8.28
N GLN A 62 -8.42 13.31 -7.37
CA GLN A 62 -9.16 14.51 -7.75
C GLN A 62 -8.31 15.56 -8.49
N GLY A 63 -6.98 15.55 -8.28
CA GLY A 63 -6.04 16.46 -8.93
C GLY A 63 -5.41 15.92 -10.22
N ALA A 64 -5.61 14.64 -10.54
CA ALA A 64 -5.14 14.05 -11.78
C ALA A 64 -6.03 14.56 -12.93
N THR A 65 -5.46 15.39 -13.81
CA THR A 65 -6.12 15.94 -15.01
C THR A 65 -5.57 15.28 -16.26
#